data_AF-A0A7W5W066-F1
#
_entry.id   AF-A0A7W5W066-F1
#
_cell.length_a   1.000
_cell.length_b   1.000
_cell.length_c   1.000
_cell.angle_alpha   90.00
_cell.angle_beta   90.00
_cell.angle_gamma   90.00
#
_symmetry.space_group_name_H-M   'P 1'
#
loop_
_entity.id
_entity.type
_entity.pdbx_description
1 polymer ?
#
loop_
_entity_poly.entity_id
_entity_poly.type
_entity_poly.pdbx_seq_one_letter_code
_entity_poly.pdbx_strand_id
1 'polypeptide(L)'
;MKPFLIMVAALTGTALGVPSSGAKADDASWGCQVLLCAASQDPSWHGVPYCVPPMTKLIAAMKEPGFSWPICHEANAGKPGRESYEDCPAGTTVGYSSQGDNGWRGEPDQCIKTVNVCRSPIERDASTRQSGMTIGRGFGNGHDGCIQEVATPRPRRSDPYFFDIPNDQGVKERFWFNLNH
;
A
#
# COMPACT_ATOMS: atom_id res chain seq x y z
N MET A 1 64.87 6.64 -50.60
CA MET A 1 63.90 6.54 -49.48
C MET A 1 62.50 6.66 -50.06
N LYS A 2 61.56 5.79 -49.68
CA LYS A 2 60.22 5.70 -50.31
C LYS A 2 59.22 6.61 -49.59
N PRO A 3 58.30 7.30 -50.29
CA PRO A 3 57.22 8.05 -49.65
C PRO A 3 56.17 7.09 -49.10
N PHE A 4 55.78 7.28 -47.84
CA PHE A 4 54.61 6.60 -47.26
C PHE A 4 53.35 7.43 -47.53
N LEU A 5 52.37 6.81 -48.19
CA LEU A 5 51.03 7.35 -48.35
C LEU A 5 50.26 7.22 -47.03
N ILE A 6 49.72 8.32 -46.52
CA ILE A 6 48.79 8.31 -45.38
C ILE A 6 47.37 8.25 -45.92
N MET A 7 46.69 7.11 -45.72
CA MET A 7 45.26 6.97 -46.00
C MET A 7 44.45 7.66 -44.89
N VAL A 8 43.68 8.69 -45.25
CA VAL A 8 42.70 9.31 -44.34
C VAL A 8 41.38 8.55 -44.48
N ALA A 9 41.06 7.72 -43.49
CA ALA A 9 39.77 7.04 -43.41
C ALA A 9 38.70 8.00 -42.85
N ALA A 10 37.90 8.60 -43.73
CA ALA A 10 36.76 9.41 -43.34
C ALA A 10 35.58 8.51 -42.91
N LEU A 11 35.40 8.32 -41.60
CA LEU A 11 34.20 7.69 -41.05
C LEU A 11 33.04 8.70 -41.04
N THR A 12 32.18 8.61 -42.05
CA THR A 12 30.93 9.38 -42.10
C THR A 12 29.96 8.88 -41.04
N GLY A 13 29.84 9.62 -39.94
CA GLY A 13 28.90 9.34 -38.86
C GLY A 13 27.45 9.62 -39.27
N THR A 14 26.78 8.66 -39.92
CA THR A 14 25.32 8.68 -40.06
C THR A 14 24.68 8.27 -38.73
N ALA A 15 24.46 9.26 -37.86
CA ALA A 15 23.59 9.11 -36.70
C ALA A 15 22.13 8.95 -37.17
N LEU A 16 21.76 7.71 -37.50
CA LEU A 16 20.36 7.33 -37.61
C LEU A 16 19.72 7.53 -36.23
N GLY A 17 18.84 8.54 -36.14
CA GLY A 17 18.08 8.78 -34.93
C GLY A 17 17.30 7.52 -34.56
N VAL A 18 17.62 6.93 -33.41
CA VAL A 18 16.85 5.83 -32.85
C VAL A 18 15.44 6.37 -32.65
N PRO A 19 14.40 5.82 -33.30
CA PRO A 19 13.04 6.15 -32.91
C PRO A 19 12.90 5.69 -31.47
N SER A 20 12.72 6.64 -30.55
CA SER A 20 12.30 6.33 -29.20
C SER A 20 10.95 5.65 -29.31
N SER A 21 10.97 4.31 -29.24
CA SER A 21 9.77 3.50 -29.10
C SER A 21 9.08 3.92 -27.81
N GLY A 22 8.18 4.89 -27.92
CA GLY A 22 7.12 5.07 -26.94
C GLY A 22 6.44 3.73 -26.81
N ALA A 23 6.68 3.05 -25.68
CA ALA A 23 6.20 1.70 -25.48
C ALA A 23 4.69 1.69 -25.72
N LYS A 24 4.26 0.82 -26.63
CA LYS A 24 2.87 0.70 -27.06
C LYS A 24 2.03 0.14 -25.91
N ALA A 25 1.64 1.01 -24.97
CA ALA A 25 0.80 0.62 -23.83
C ALA A 25 -0.54 0.01 -24.30
N ASP A 26 -0.99 0.38 -25.49
CA ASP A 26 -2.18 -0.15 -26.16
C ASP A 26 -2.09 -1.63 -26.53
N ASP A 27 -0.89 -2.17 -26.77
CA ASP A 27 -0.67 -3.57 -27.16
C ASP A 27 -0.36 -4.50 -25.98
N ALA A 28 -0.27 -3.97 -24.75
CA ALA A 28 -0.07 -4.77 -23.55
C ALA A 28 -1.33 -5.58 -23.19
N SER A 29 -1.15 -6.80 -22.68
CA SER A 29 -2.28 -7.59 -22.17
C SER A 29 -3.04 -6.82 -21.09
N TRP A 30 -4.37 -6.99 -21.00
CA TRP A 30 -5.20 -6.21 -20.06
C TRP A 30 -4.73 -6.32 -18.60
N GLY A 31 -4.14 -7.46 -18.21
CA GLY A 31 -3.50 -7.63 -16.89
C GLY A 31 -2.25 -6.75 -16.70
N CYS A 32 -1.42 -6.59 -17.72
CA CYS A 32 -0.27 -5.68 -17.67
C CYS A 32 -0.67 -4.21 -17.71
N GLN A 33 -1.75 -3.84 -18.41
CA GLN A 33 -2.32 -2.49 -18.33
C GLN A 33 -2.82 -2.18 -16.92
N VAL A 34 -3.55 -3.11 -16.29
CA VAL A 34 -3.98 -3.01 -14.89
C VAL A 34 -2.77 -2.89 -13.94
N LEU A 35 -1.74 -3.73 -14.11
CA LEU A 35 -0.55 -3.70 -13.28
C LEU A 35 0.19 -2.36 -13.39
N LEU A 36 0.44 -1.88 -14.62
CA LEU A 36 1.14 -0.63 -14.88
C LEU A 36 0.39 0.56 -14.29
N CYS A 37 -0.93 0.59 -14.45
CA CYS A 37 -1.77 1.65 -13.91
C CYS A 37 -1.87 1.60 -12.38
N ALA A 38 -1.99 0.40 -11.79
CA ALA A 38 -1.96 0.23 -10.33
C ALA A 38 -0.59 0.53 -9.72
N ALA A 39 0.50 0.47 -10.49
CA ALA A 39 1.83 0.89 -10.08
C ALA A 39 2.07 2.41 -10.19
N SER A 40 1.16 3.17 -10.82
CA SER A 40 1.26 4.64 -10.87
C SER A 40 0.89 5.25 -9.51
N GLN A 41 1.87 5.80 -8.80
CA GLN A 41 1.67 6.44 -7.49
C GLN A 41 1.55 7.97 -7.57
N ASP A 42 2.34 8.63 -8.42
CA ASP A 42 2.30 10.10 -8.58
C ASP A 42 2.34 10.52 -10.07
N PRO A 43 1.20 10.92 -10.66
CA PRO A 43 -0.15 10.83 -10.08
C PRO A 43 -0.64 9.38 -9.98
N SER A 44 -1.61 9.15 -9.09
CA SER A 44 -2.32 7.86 -9.05
C SER A 44 -3.10 7.60 -10.34
N TRP A 45 -3.58 6.37 -10.56
CA TRP A 45 -4.35 6.01 -11.76
C TRP A 45 -5.57 6.91 -12.02
N HIS A 46 -6.12 7.58 -10.99
CA HIS A 46 -7.18 8.58 -11.12
C HIS A 46 -6.73 9.84 -11.88
N GLY A 47 -5.47 10.25 -11.72
CA GLY A 47 -4.88 11.42 -12.37
C GLY A 47 -4.26 11.11 -13.74
N VAL A 48 -4.22 9.84 -14.15
CA VAL A 48 -3.73 9.40 -15.48
C VAL A 48 -4.93 9.02 -16.34
N PRO A 49 -5.38 9.84 -17.31
CA PRO A 49 -6.59 9.58 -18.09
C PRO A 49 -6.59 8.24 -18.84
N TYR A 50 -5.41 7.76 -19.26
CA TYR A 50 -5.23 6.45 -19.89
C TYR A 50 -5.53 5.28 -18.94
N CYS A 51 -5.30 5.46 -17.64
CA CYS A 51 -5.45 4.42 -16.63
C CYS A 51 -6.84 4.30 -16.03
N VAL A 52 -7.69 5.33 -16.17
CA VAL A 52 -9.07 5.26 -15.70
C VAL A 52 -9.82 4.11 -16.40
N PRO A 53 -9.94 4.01 -17.75
CA PRO A 53 -10.68 2.92 -18.40
C PRO A 53 -10.28 1.47 -18.02
N PRO A 54 -8.99 1.06 -18.02
CA PRO A 54 -8.63 -0.31 -17.64
C PRO A 54 -8.89 -0.61 -16.17
N MET A 55 -8.77 0.37 -15.27
CA MET A 55 -9.07 0.23 -13.84
C MET A 55 -10.57 0.21 -13.56
N THR A 56 -11.39 1.03 -14.24
CA THR A 56 -12.86 0.95 -14.15
C THR A 56 -13.36 -0.41 -14.64
N LYS A 57 -12.79 -0.94 -15.74
CA LYS A 57 -13.11 -2.27 -16.27
C LYS A 57 -12.79 -3.39 -15.25
N LEU A 58 -11.67 -3.27 -14.55
CA LEU A 58 -11.29 -4.18 -13.46
C LEU A 58 -12.29 -4.11 -12.29
N ILE A 59 -12.65 -2.91 -11.83
CA ILE A 59 -13.61 -2.70 -10.74
C ILE A 59 -15.02 -3.22 -11.11
N ALA A 60 -15.40 -3.13 -12.39
CA ALA A 60 -16.62 -3.75 -12.90
C ALA A 60 -16.52 -5.29 -12.88
N ALA A 61 -15.45 -5.85 -13.45
CA ALA A 61 -15.22 -7.29 -13.49
C ALA A 61 -15.16 -7.93 -12.09
N MET A 62 -14.63 -7.22 -11.09
CA MET A 62 -14.60 -7.66 -9.69
C MET A 62 -15.97 -7.89 -9.05
N LYS A 63 -17.06 -7.37 -9.64
CA LYS A 63 -18.43 -7.59 -9.18
C LYS A 63 -19.05 -8.88 -9.76
N GLU A 64 -18.44 -9.44 -10.79
CA GLU A 64 -18.94 -10.65 -11.45
C GLU A 64 -18.59 -11.92 -10.65
N PRO A 65 -19.50 -12.90 -10.58
CA PRO A 65 -19.23 -14.16 -9.88
C PRO A 65 -18.10 -14.94 -10.56
N GLY A 66 -17.16 -15.43 -9.77
CA GLY A 66 -16.00 -16.19 -10.28
C GLY A 66 -14.86 -15.32 -10.82
N PHE A 67 -14.88 -14.00 -10.60
CA PHE A 67 -13.79 -13.10 -10.99
C PHE A 67 -12.42 -13.57 -10.47
N SER A 68 -11.46 -13.65 -11.39
CA SER A 68 -10.03 -13.81 -11.11
C SER A 68 -9.28 -12.55 -11.52
N TRP A 69 -8.29 -12.16 -10.71
CA TRP A 69 -7.46 -11.00 -11.03
C TRP A 69 -6.66 -11.27 -12.33
N PRO A 70 -6.62 -10.33 -13.29
CA PRO A 70 -5.94 -10.56 -14.55
C PRO A 70 -4.42 -10.68 -14.34
N ILE A 71 -3.83 -11.68 -14.98
CA ILE A 71 -2.39 -11.98 -14.86
C ILE A 71 -1.63 -11.17 -15.92
N CYS A 72 -0.53 -10.55 -15.52
CA CYS A 72 0.49 -10.02 -16.42
C CYS A 72 1.63 -11.05 -16.48
N HIS A 73 1.73 -11.79 -17.59
CA HIS A 73 2.74 -12.85 -17.74
C HIS A 73 4.16 -12.26 -17.82
N GLU A 74 4.27 -11.10 -18.44
CA GLU A 74 5.48 -10.32 -18.69
C GLU A 74 6.16 -9.88 -17.39
N ALA A 75 5.38 -9.61 -16.34
CA ALA A 75 5.88 -9.27 -15.00
C ALA A 75 5.73 -10.42 -13.97
N ASN A 76 5.22 -11.58 -14.39
CA ASN A 76 4.79 -12.69 -13.53
C ASN A 76 3.93 -12.22 -12.33
N ALA A 77 3.06 -11.23 -12.57
CA ALA A 77 2.28 -10.56 -11.54
C ALA A 77 0.79 -10.94 -11.68
N GLY A 78 0.17 -11.29 -10.55
CA GLY A 78 -1.22 -11.74 -10.48
C GLY A 78 -2.05 -10.89 -9.52
N LYS A 79 -2.72 -11.54 -8.56
CA LYS A 79 -3.54 -10.86 -7.55
C LYS A 79 -2.68 -9.96 -6.62
N PRO A 80 -3.09 -8.71 -6.34
CA PRO A 80 -2.39 -7.82 -5.42
C PRO A 80 -2.47 -8.32 -3.98
N GLY A 81 -1.51 -7.88 -3.17
CA GLY A 81 -1.62 -7.91 -1.72
C GLY A 81 -2.66 -6.90 -1.22
N ARG A 82 -3.13 -7.08 0.01
CA ARG A 82 -4.03 -6.13 0.67
C ARG A 82 -3.70 -5.97 2.16
N GLU A 83 -3.52 -4.73 2.59
CA GLU A 83 -3.38 -4.32 3.99
C GLU A 83 -4.40 -3.21 4.29
N SER A 84 -5.43 -3.50 5.09
CA SER A 84 -6.52 -2.54 5.38
C SER A 84 -6.12 -1.40 6.33
N TYR A 85 -5.00 -1.52 7.04
CA TYR A 85 -4.62 -0.69 8.19
C TYR A 85 -3.18 -0.17 8.07
N GLU A 86 -2.96 1.09 8.46
CA GLU A 86 -1.64 1.72 8.57
C GLU A 86 -0.92 1.27 9.84
N ASP A 87 0.36 1.57 9.98
CA ASP A 87 1.10 1.26 11.20
C ASP A 87 0.60 2.08 12.39
N CYS A 88 0.63 1.49 13.57
CA CYS A 88 0.21 2.17 14.79
C CYS A 88 1.16 3.34 15.12
N PRO A 89 0.65 4.49 15.61
CA PRO A 89 1.47 5.66 15.89
C PRO A 89 2.51 5.36 16.98
N ALA A 90 3.65 6.05 16.93
CA ALA A 90 4.79 5.80 17.81
C ALA A 90 4.39 5.79 19.31
N GLY A 91 4.84 4.76 20.03
CA GLY A 91 4.47 4.54 21.43
C GLY A 91 3.10 3.86 21.64
N THR A 92 2.54 3.23 20.60
CA THR A 92 1.38 2.33 20.67
C THR A 92 1.69 1.01 19.95
N THR A 93 1.04 -0.08 20.34
CA THR A 93 1.24 -1.42 19.77
C THR A 93 -0.02 -1.92 19.06
N VAL A 94 0.11 -2.83 18.08
CA VAL A 94 -1.04 -3.40 17.37
C VAL A 94 -1.88 -4.24 18.34
N GLY A 95 -3.14 -3.84 18.51
CA GLY A 95 -4.18 -4.55 19.23
C GLY A 95 -5.16 -5.24 18.30
N TYR A 96 -5.99 -6.10 18.88
CA TYR A 96 -7.01 -6.87 18.19
C TYR A 96 -8.34 -6.74 18.94
N SER A 97 -9.42 -6.42 18.23
CA SER A 97 -10.76 -6.54 18.80
C SER A 97 -11.10 -7.99 19.18
N SER A 98 -11.89 -8.16 20.24
CA SER A 98 -12.41 -9.45 20.66
C SER A 98 -13.59 -9.87 19.77
N GLN A 99 -13.34 -10.78 18.82
CA GLN A 99 -14.35 -11.21 17.85
C GLN A 99 -15.22 -12.37 18.41
N GLY A 100 -16.19 -12.03 19.26
CA GLY A 100 -17.25 -12.95 19.70
C GLY A 100 -16.85 -14.06 20.68
N ASP A 101 -17.85 -14.83 21.13
CA ASP A 101 -17.72 -15.90 22.15
C ASP A 101 -16.89 -17.11 21.69
N ASN A 102 -16.51 -17.15 20.41
CA ASN A 102 -15.83 -18.25 19.74
C ASN A 102 -14.29 -18.16 19.79
N GLY A 103 -13.72 -17.19 20.52
CA GLY A 103 -12.30 -17.20 20.93
C GLY A 103 -11.28 -16.95 19.80
N TRP A 104 -11.73 -16.61 18.60
CA TRP A 104 -10.85 -16.23 17.50
C TRP A 104 -10.24 -14.85 17.75
N ARG A 105 -8.96 -14.67 17.41
CA ARG A 105 -8.38 -13.32 17.34
C ARG A 105 -9.14 -12.54 16.26
N GLY A 106 -9.65 -11.36 16.61
CA GLY A 106 -10.28 -10.47 15.64
C GLY A 106 -9.28 -9.83 14.69
N GLU A 107 -9.76 -8.88 13.90
CA GLU A 107 -8.88 -8.08 13.06
C GLU A 107 -7.86 -7.29 13.89
N PRO A 108 -6.65 -6.99 13.36
CA PRO A 108 -5.67 -6.11 14.00
C PRO A 108 -6.09 -4.64 13.85
N ASP A 109 -7.30 -4.31 14.33
CA ASP A 109 -8.04 -3.07 14.09
C ASP A 109 -7.82 -2.00 15.16
N GLN A 110 -6.93 -2.25 16.13
CA GLN A 110 -6.68 -1.36 17.25
C GLN A 110 -5.20 -1.01 17.40
N CYS A 111 -4.94 0.14 18.02
CA CYS A 111 -3.64 0.52 18.57
C CYS A 111 -3.81 0.69 20.09
N ILE A 112 -3.05 -0.09 20.85
CA ILE A 112 -3.11 -0.15 22.32
C ILE A 112 -1.99 0.70 22.91
N LYS A 113 -2.32 1.43 23.97
CA LYS A 113 -1.34 2.12 24.81
C LYS A 113 -1.60 1.85 26.28
N THR A 114 -0.56 1.45 26.99
CA THR A 114 -0.58 1.40 28.46
C THR A 114 -0.39 2.81 29.01
N VAL A 115 -1.31 3.27 29.85
CA VAL A 115 -1.27 4.58 30.52
C VAL A 115 -1.43 4.40 32.02
N ASN A 116 -0.83 5.31 32.80
CA ASN A 116 -1.02 5.38 34.24
C ASN A 116 -2.08 6.46 34.55
N VAL A 117 -3.24 6.04 35.03
CA VAL A 117 -4.39 6.88 35.39
C VAL A 117 -4.44 7.25 36.89
N CYS A 118 -3.34 7.07 37.64
CA CYS A 118 -3.18 7.67 38.98
C CYS A 118 -3.16 9.21 38.87
N ARG A 119 -4.35 9.81 38.85
CA ARG A 119 -4.58 11.25 39.04
C ARG A 119 -5.30 11.48 40.36
N SER A 120 -5.03 12.63 40.97
CA SER A 120 -5.60 12.98 42.28
C SER A 120 -7.14 13.06 42.23
N PRO A 121 -7.85 12.93 43.38
CA PRO A 121 -9.32 12.85 43.41
C PRO A 121 -10.10 14.03 42.79
N ILE A 122 -9.40 15.12 42.47
CA ILE A 122 -9.93 16.42 42.01
C ILE A 122 -10.26 16.42 40.49
N GLU A 123 -9.60 15.59 39.68
CA GLU A 123 -9.76 15.62 38.21
C GLU A 123 -10.76 14.59 37.64
N ARG A 124 -11.61 13.99 38.49
CA ARG A 124 -12.48 12.86 38.09
C ARG A 124 -13.56 13.19 37.06
N ASP A 125 -13.96 14.45 36.91
CA ASP A 125 -15.10 14.83 36.06
C ASP A 125 -14.74 15.19 34.61
N ALA A 126 -13.45 15.27 34.25
CA ALA A 126 -13.01 15.74 32.93
C ALA A 126 -12.88 14.64 31.86
N SER A 127 -12.38 13.45 32.23
CA SER A 127 -11.86 12.46 31.27
C SER A 127 -12.94 11.64 30.54
N THR A 128 -14.13 11.48 31.10
CA THR A 128 -15.18 10.58 30.59
C THR A 128 -15.87 11.07 29.30
N ARG A 129 -15.50 12.25 28.78
CA ARG A 129 -16.14 12.87 27.61
C ARG A 129 -15.26 12.99 26.37
N GLN A 130 -13.98 12.60 26.43
CA GLN A 130 -13.06 12.83 25.32
C GLN A 130 -12.87 11.59 24.43
N SER A 131 -13.68 11.53 23.38
CA SER A 131 -13.41 10.84 22.10
C SER A 131 -13.20 9.32 22.10
N GLY A 132 -14.30 8.56 22.03
CA GLY A 132 -14.36 7.25 21.32
C GLY A 132 -13.41 6.14 21.79
N MET A 133 -12.82 6.28 22.97
CA MET A 133 -11.77 5.41 23.47
C MET A 133 -12.37 4.25 24.29
N THR A 134 -12.21 3.03 23.80
CA THR A 134 -12.64 1.83 24.54
C THR A 134 -11.61 1.56 25.65
N ILE A 135 -12.01 1.85 26.88
CA ILE A 135 -11.14 1.65 28.05
C ILE A 135 -11.00 0.15 28.32
N GLY A 136 -9.80 -0.37 28.12
CA GLY A 136 -9.42 -1.77 28.30
C GLY A 136 -8.97 -2.07 29.73
N ARG A 137 -9.03 -3.37 30.06
CA ARG A 137 -8.80 -3.96 31.39
C ARG A 137 -7.67 -3.28 32.18
N GLY A 138 -7.96 -2.91 33.43
CA GLY A 138 -6.94 -2.48 34.38
C GLY A 138 -6.07 -3.66 34.83
N PHE A 139 -4.76 -3.43 34.98
CA PHE A 139 -3.80 -4.47 35.38
C PHE A 139 -3.43 -4.32 36.85
N GLY A 140 -3.99 -5.18 37.70
CA GLY A 140 -3.65 -5.26 39.13
C GLY A 140 -4.52 -6.25 39.90
N ASN A 141 -3.89 -7.03 40.79
CA ASN A 141 -4.59 -7.92 41.74
C ASN A 141 -5.11 -7.12 42.96
N GLY A 142 -5.90 -6.07 42.70
CA GLY A 142 -6.41 -5.14 43.69
C GLY A 142 -7.23 -4.04 43.02
N HIS A 143 -8.17 -3.43 43.75
CA HIS A 143 -9.08 -2.42 43.23
C HIS A 143 -8.39 -1.07 42.89
N ASP A 144 -7.08 -0.98 43.13
CA ASP A 144 -6.26 0.24 43.04
C ASP A 144 -5.26 0.23 41.86
N GLY A 145 -5.49 -0.65 40.87
CA GLY A 145 -4.65 -0.77 39.68
C GLY A 145 -4.74 0.45 38.75
N CYS A 146 -3.94 1.49 39.01
CA CYS A 146 -3.84 2.70 38.17
C CYS A 146 -3.31 2.47 36.75
N ILE A 147 -2.90 1.26 36.37
CA ILE A 147 -2.36 0.97 35.04
C ILE A 147 -3.48 0.44 34.15
N GLN A 148 -3.74 1.14 33.06
CA GLN A 148 -4.86 0.89 32.16
C GLN A 148 -4.37 0.78 30.73
N GLU A 149 -4.88 -0.21 30.00
CA GLU A 149 -4.75 -0.23 28.54
C GLU A 149 -5.91 0.53 27.92
N VAL A 150 -5.60 1.45 27.01
CA VAL A 150 -6.61 2.11 26.20
C VAL A 150 -6.38 1.79 24.73
N ALA A 151 -7.43 1.27 24.11
CA ALA A 151 -7.47 0.94 22.71
C ALA A 151 -8.03 2.13 21.92
N THR A 152 -7.29 2.52 20.89
CA THR A 152 -7.75 3.45 19.85
C THR A 152 -7.97 2.68 18.55
N PRO A 153 -8.96 3.02 17.72
CA PRO A 153 -9.08 2.44 16.38
C PRO A 153 -7.81 2.68 15.57
N ARG A 154 -7.31 1.64 14.90
CA ARG A 154 -6.13 1.71 14.05
C ARG A 154 -6.45 2.48 12.76
N PRO A 155 -5.59 3.42 12.29
CA PRO A 155 -5.85 4.15 11.05
C PRO A 155 -5.96 3.20 9.86
N ARG A 156 -6.84 3.52 8.91
CA ARG A 156 -7.07 2.72 7.70
C ARG A 156 -6.30 3.32 6.53
N ARG A 157 -5.61 2.49 5.74
CA ARG A 157 -4.90 2.95 4.54
C ARG A 157 -5.90 3.56 3.54
N SER A 158 -5.56 4.72 2.96
CA SER A 158 -6.22 5.26 1.77
C SER A 158 -6.14 4.27 0.60
N ASP A 159 -4.97 3.65 0.46
CA ASP A 159 -4.56 2.77 -0.62
C ASP A 159 -4.24 1.38 -0.05
N PRO A 160 -5.26 0.52 0.15
CA PRO A 160 -5.09 -0.73 0.86
C PRO A 160 -4.57 -1.87 -0.02
N TYR A 161 -4.50 -1.72 -1.34
CA TYR A 161 -3.98 -2.74 -2.25
C TYR A 161 -2.54 -2.43 -2.64
N PHE A 162 -1.73 -3.47 -2.89
CA PHE A 162 -0.35 -3.26 -3.31
C PHE A 162 0.20 -4.35 -4.23
N PHE A 163 1.23 -3.97 -4.98
CA PHE A 163 2.12 -4.87 -5.72
C PHE A 163 3.56 -4.71 -5.23
N ASP A 164 4.24 -5.84 -4.99
CA ASP A 164 5.68 -5.88 -4.70
C ASP A 164 6.42 -6.22 -6.02
N ILE A 165 6.90 -5.20 -6.73
CA ILE A 165 7.53 -5.30 -8.06
C ILE A 165 9.05 -5.19 -7.91
N PRO A 166 9.87 -6.09 -8.49
CA PRO A 166 11.32 -5.95 -8.47
C PRO A 166 11.76 -4.79 -9.39
N ASN A 167 12.62 -3.91 -8.87
CA ASN A 167 13.30 -2.89 -9.65
C ASN A 167 14.51 -3.48 -10.43
N ASP A 168 15.22 -2.63 -11.19
CA ASP A 168 16.37 -3.02 -12.02
C ASP A 168 17.52 -3.69 -11.23
N GLN A 169 17.55 -3.52 -9.91
CA GLN A 169 18.54 -4.13 -9.00
C GLN A 169 18.02 -5.41 -8.32
N GLY A 170 16.80 -5.85 -8.65
CA GLY A 170 16.13 -7.00 -8.04
C GLY A 170 15.53 -6.74 -6.65
N VAL A 171 15.56 -5.49 -6.18
CA VAL A 171 14.94 -5.10 -4.90
C VAL A 171 13.45 -4.92 -5.12
N LYS A 172 12.61 -5.53 -4.27
CA LYS A 172 11.16 -5.37 -4.36
C LYS A 172 10.73 -4.02 -3.81
N GLU A 173 10.16 -3.20 -4.68
CA GLU A 173 9.50 -1.95 -4.33
C GLU A 173 7.99 -2.19 -4.23
N ARG A 174 7.36 -1.57 -3.23
CA ARG A 174 5.93 -1.70 -2.97
C ARG A 174 5.17 -0.52 -3.55
N PHE A 175 4.27 -0.79 -4.48
CA PHE A 175 3.40 0.18 -5.11
C PHE A 175 1.99 0.05 -4.53
N TRP A 176 1.50 1.11 -3.89
CA TRP A 176 0.18 1.15 -3.25
C TRP A 176 -0.86 1.77 -4.17
N PHE A 177 -2.09 1.24 -4.12
CA PHE A 177 -3.24 1.79 -4.83
C PHE A 177 -4.56 1.48 -4.14
N ASN A 178 -5.60 2.23 -4.53
CA ASN A 178 -6.98 1.95 -4.16
C ASN A 178 -7.83 1.60 -5.40
N LEU A 179 -9.00 1.03 -5.13
CA LEU A 179 -9.99 0.62 -6.14
C LEU A 179 -11.31 1.40 -5.97
N ASN A 180 -11.23 2.61 -5.41
CA ASN A 180 -12.38 3.52 -5.35
C ASN A 180 -12.55 4.17 -6.73
N HIS A 181 -13.78 4.36 -7.18
CA HIS A 181 -14.14 4.99 -8.47
C HIS A 181 -15.52 5.61 -8.34
#